data_AF-V7BBL4-F1
#
_entry.id   AF-V7BBL4-F1
#
_cell.length_a   1.000
_cell.length_b   1.000
_cell.length_c   1.000
_cell.angle_alpha   90.00
_cell.angle_beta   90.00
_cell.angle_gamma   90.00
#
_symmetry.space_group_name_H-M   'P 1'
#
loop_
_entity.id
_entity.type
_entity.pdbx_description
1 polymer ?
#
loop_
_entity_poly.entity_id
_entity_poly.type
_entity_poly.pdbx_seq_one_letter_code
_entity_poly.pdbx_strand_id
1 'polypeptide(L)'
;GSAADVAMCAMLQISKNKQLKELGWKLLLQVHDEVILEGPTESAEVAKSIVVECMSKPFHGKNILKVDLSVDAKCAQNWYSGK
;
A
#
# COMPACT_ATOMS: atom_id res chain seq x y z
N GLY A 1 -19.57 1.42 3.22
CA GLY A 1 -19.90 0.07 3.71
C GLY A 1 -18.63 -0.48 4.27
N SER A 2 -18.63 -1.00 5.50
CA SER A 2 -17.48 -0.94 6.41
C SER A 2 -16.13 -1.42 5.86
N ALA A 3 -16.11 -2.42 4.96
CA ALA A 3 -14.88 -2.88 4.31
C ALA A 3 -14.30 -1.86 3.30
N ALA A 4 -15.17 -1.18 2.54
CA ALA A 4 -14.75 -0.13 1.61
C ALA A 4 -14.16 1.08 2.35
N ASP A 5 -14.67 1.39 3.54
CA ASP A 5 -14.15 2.47 4.38
C ASP A 5 -12.72 2.15 4.88
N VAL A 6 -12.45 0.89 5.25
CA VAL A 6 -11.11 0.41 5.62
C VAL A 6 -10.13 0.54 4.45
N ALA A 7 -10.52 0.04 3.27
CA ALA A 7 -9.68 0.10 2.07
C ALA A 7 -9.39 1.55 1.66
N MET A 8 -10.40 2.42 1.70
CA MET A 8 -10.24 3.85 1.40
C MET A 8 -9.29 4.54 2.39
N CYS A 9 -9.36 4.21 3.68
CA CYS A 9 -8.40 4.71 4.67
C CYS A 9 -6.97 4.26 4.37
N ALA A 10 -6.75 2.98 4.05
CA ALA A 10 -5.44 2.46 3.65
C ALA A 10 -4.88 3.22 2.43
N MET A 11 -5.71 3.37 1.41
CA MET A 11 -5.39 4.08 0.17
C MET A 11 -5.01 5.55 0.42
N LEU A 12 -5.73 6.22 1.34
CA LEU A 12 -5.40 7.58 1.75
C LEU A 12 -4.07 7.66 2.51
N GLN A 13 -3.74 6.70 3.36
CA GLN A 13 -2.43 6.66 4.04
C GLN A 13 -1.29 6.54 3.03
N ILE A 14 -1.41 5.61 2.08
CA ILE A 14 -0.42 5.41 1.02
C ILE A 14 -0.25 6.69 0.19
N SER A 15 -1.36 7.30 -0.25
CA SER A 15 -1.35 8.51 -1.08
C SER A 15 -0.80 9.74 -0.34
N LYS A 16 -0.99 9.82 0.99
CA LYS A 16 -0.45 10.89 1.85
C LYS A 16 0.97 10.62 2.34
N ASN A 17 1.50 9.42 2.13
CA ASN A 17 2.83 9.05 2.61
C ASN A 17 3.90 9.88 1.88
N LYS A 18 4.57 10.77 2.62
CA LYS A 18 5.63 11.63 2.06
C LYS A 18 6.85 10.83 1.65
N GLN A 19 7.21 9.81 2.43
CA GLN A 19 8.38 8.98 2.17
C GLN A 19 8.24 8.24 0.83
N LEU A 20 7.06 7.70 0.50
CA LEU A 20 6.83 7.13 -0.84
C LEU A 20 7.06 8.15 -1.95
N LYS A 21 6.58 9.39 -1.79
CA LYS A 21 6.78 10.47 -2.78
C LYS A 21 8.25 10.90 -2.88
N GLU A 22 8.96 10.99 -1.77
CA GLU A 22 10.39 11.34 -1.72
C GLU A 22 11.26 10.24 -2.34
N LEU A 23 10.87 8.99 -2.17
CA LEU A 23 11.49 7.84 -2.83
C LEU A 23 11.12 7.75 -4.33
N GLY A 24 10.28 8.65 -4.85
CA GLY A 24 9.88 8.69 -6.26
C GLY A 24 8.79 7.69 -6.64
N TRP A 25 8.09 7.10 -5.66
CA TRP A 25 6.99 6.18 -5.91
C TRP A 25 5.71 6.93 -6.25
N LYS A 26 5.02 6.45 -7.28
CA LYS A 26 3.74 6.95 -7.74
C LYS A 26 2.72 5.84 -7.73
N LEU A 27 1.54 6.15 -7.22
CA LEU A 27 0.39 5.27 -7.28
C LEU A 27 -0.15 5.28 -8.71
N LEU A 28 -0.14 4.12 -9.38
CA LEU A 28 -0.64 3.95 -10.74
C LEU A 28 -2.12 3.58 -10.77
N LEU A 29 -2.52 2.64 -9.90
CA LEU A 29 -3.86 2.06 -9.93
C LEU A 29 -4.35 1.76 -8.51
N GLN A 30 -5.64 1.96 -8.28
CA GLN A 30 -6.36 1.46 -7.12
C GLN A 30 -7.62 0.74 -7.61
N VAL A 31 -7.75 -0.53 -7.29
CA VAL A 31 -8.91 -1.34 -7.67
C VAL A 31 -9.39 -2.08 -6.43
N HIS A 32 -10.54 -1.68 -5.90
CA HIS A 32 -11.15 -2.26 -4.70
C HIS A 32 -10.22 -2.28 -3.48
N ASP A 33 -9.52 -3.39 -3.26
CA ASP A 33 -8.57 -3.66 -2.17
C ASP A 33 -7.11 -3.76 -2.64
N GLU A 34 -6.87 -3.62 -3.94
CA GLU A 34 -5.54 -3.69 -4.56
C GLU A 34 -5.00 -2.29 -4.89
N VAL A 35 -3.69 -2.12 -4.71
CA VAL A 35 -2.95 -0.90 -5.05
C VAL A 35 -1.70 -1.24 -5.85
N ILE A 36 -1.48 -0.52 -6.95
CA ILE A 36 -0.28 -0.67 -7.78
C ILE A 36 0.50 0.62 -7.70
N LEU A 37 1.78 0.51 -7.33
CA LEU A 37 2.72 1.62 -7.30
C LEU A 37 3.91 1.33 -8.22
N GLU A 38 4.41 2.37 -8.84
CA GLU A 38 5.62 2.35 -9.68
C GLU A 38 6.66 3.30 -9.08
N GLY A 39 7.91 2.85 -9.04
CA GLY A 39 9.01 3.62 -8.48
C GLY A 39 10.36 2.93 -8.67
N PRO A 40 11.44 3.56 -8.20
CA PRO A 40 12.79 3.04 -8.38
C PRO A 40 13.02 1.76 -7.58
N THR A 41 13.59 0.74 -8.24
CA THR A 41 13.76 -0.60 -7.66
C THR A 41 14.66 -0.62 -6.41
N GLU A 42 15.62 0.31 -6.33
CA GLU A 42 16.50 0.49 -5.17
C GLU A 42 15.75 0.74 -3.86
N SER A 43 14.55 1.31 -3.94
CA SER A 43 13.70 1.59 -2.78
C SER A 43 12.44 0.72 -2.73
N ALA A 44 12.38 -0.35 -3.53
CA ALA A 44 11.22 -1.24 -3.61
C ALA A 44 10.92 -1.96 -2.29
N GLU A 45 11.94 -2.43 -1.59
CA GLU A 45 11.75 -3.09 -0.29
C GLU A 45 11.20 -2.11 0.76
N VAL A 46 11.73 -0.88 0.78
CA VAL A 46 11.27 0.19 1.68
C VAL A 46 9.83 0.58 1.36
N ALA A 47 9.53 0.81 0.08
CA ALA A 47 8.18 1.15 -0.37
C ALA A 47 7.17 0.03 -0.06
N LYS A 48 7.55 -1.22 -0.29
CA LYS A 48 6.75 -2.40 0.07
C LYS A 48 6.44 -2.42 1.56
N SER A 49 7.43 -2.23 2.42
CA SER A 49 7.22 -2.23 3.87
C SER A 49 6.25 -1.12 4.29
N ILE A 50 6.38 0.08 3.70
CA ILE A 50 5.49 1.21 3.98
C ILE A 50 4.05 0.91 3.54
N VAL A 51 3.87 0.36 2.34
CA VAL A 51 2.55 0.02 1.80
C VAL A 51 1.88 -1.05 2.65
N VAL A 52 2.61 -2.11 3.01
CA VAL A 52 2.12 -3.18 3.90
C VAL A 52 1.69 -2.61 5.24
N GLU A 53 2.49 -1.72 5.84
CA GLU A 53 2.13 -1.09 7.10
C GLU A 53 0.88 -0.20 6.96
N CYS A 54 0.78 0.58 5.88
CA CYS A 54 -0.36 1.46 5.63
C CYS A 54 -1.66 0.67 5.40
N MET A 55 -1.58 -0.49 4.74
CA MET A 55 -2.73 -1.37 4.49
C MET A 55 -3.10 -2.22 5.72
N SER A 56 -2.12 -2.63 6.53
CA SER A 56 -2.37 -3.40 7.75
C SER A 56 -2.89 -2.52 8.89
N LYS A 57 -2.49 -1.23 8.91
CA LYS A 57 -2.88 -0.24 9.93
C LYS A 57 -3.53 1.01 9.32
N PRO A 58 -4.67 0.89 8.62
CA PRO A 58 -5.28 2.00 7.87
C PRO A 58 -5.75 3.16 8.76
N PHE A 59 -6.01 2.89 10.05
CA PHE A 59 -6.54 3.86 11.01
C PHE A 59 -5.44 4.54 11.84
N HIS A 60 -4.36 5.01 11.18
CA HIS A 60 -3.27 5.75 11.84
C HIS A 60 -2.64 4.99 13.02
N GLY A 61 -2.46 3.67 12.87
CA GLY A 61 -1.90 2.82 13.93
C GLY A 61 -2.88 2.47 15.07
N LYS A 62 -4.13 2.95 15.05
CA LYS A 62 -5.16 2.45 15.96
C LYS A 62 -5.74 1.16 15.40
N ASN A 63 -5.42 0.02 16.02
CA ASN A 63 -6.00 -1.26 15.66
C ASN A 63 -7.44 -1.35 16.21
N ILE A 64 -8.36 -0.62 15.57
CA ILE A 64 -9.80 -0.64 15.90
C ILE A 64 -10.48 -1.93 15.42
N LEU A 65 -9.78 -2.73 14.62
CA LEU A 65 -10.23 -4.03 14.14
C LEU A 65 -9.85 -5.12 15.15
N LYS A 66 -10.76 -6.05 15.41
CA LYS A 66 -10.51 -7.25 16.24
C LYS A 66 -9.74 -8.34 15.48
N VAL A 67 -9.43 -8.10 14.21
CA VAL A 67 -8.83 -9.05 13.28
C VAL A 67 -7.63 -8.36 12.62
N ASP A 68 -6.56 -9.11 12.41
CA ASP A 68 -5.40 -8.63 11.67
C ASP A 68 -5.73 -8.57 10.17
N LEU A 69 -5.34 -7.46 9.54
CA LEU A 69 -5.41 -7.30 8.10
C LEU A 69 -4.13 -7.86 7.48
N SER A 70 -4.25 -9.06 6.90
CA SER A 70 -3.17 -9.67 6.13
C SER A 70 -3.05 -8.95 4.79
N VAL A 71 -1.84 -8.47 4.47
CA VAL A 71 -1.56 -7.75 3.21
C VAL A 71 -0.53 -8.55 2.44
N ASP A 72 -0.87 -8.97 1.22
CA ASP A 72 0.09 -9.54 0.29
C ASP A 72 0.72 -8.41 -0.53
N ALA A 73 2.05 -8.34 -0.53
CA ALA A 73 2.77 -7.35 -1.31
C ALA A 73 3.84 -8.02 -2.15
N LYS A 74 3.75 -7.86 -3.47
CA LYS A 74 4.71 -8.37 -4.43
C LYS A 74 5.42 -7.19 -5.09
N CYS A 75 6.74 -7.31 -5.20
CA CYS A 75 7.55 -6.40 -6.01
C CYS A 75 7.96 -7.16 -7.27
N ALA A 76 7.68 -6.58 -8.43
CA ALA A 76 8.13 -7.11 -9.71
C ALA A 76 8.92 -6.01 -10.44
N GLN A 77 10.08 -6.36 -10.99
CA GLN A 77 10.86 -5.42 -11.81
C GLN A 77 10.16 -5.11 -13.15
N ASN A 78 9.40 -6.06 -13.68
CA ASN A 78 8.66 -5.93 -14.93
C ASN A 78 7.22 -6.42 -14.71
N TRP A 79 6.22 -5.73 -15.28
CA TRP A 79 4.79 -6.12 -15.24
C TRP A 79 4.56 -7.59 -15.64
N TYR A 80 5.40 -8.11 -16.54
CA TYR A 80 5.31 -9.47 -17.06
C TYR A 80 5.72 -10.57 -16.06
N SER A 81 6.40 -10.22 -14.97
CA SER A 81 6.91 -11.19 -13.97
C SER A 81 5.94 -11.48 -12.83
N GLY A 82 4.81 -10.76 -12.75
CA GLY A 82 3.92 -10.76 -11.60
C GLY A 82 2.64 -11.59 -11.72
N LYS A 83 2.52 -12.42 -12.78
CA LYS A 83 1.35 -13.29 -12.99
C LYS A 83 1.51 -14.64 -12.30
#